data_AF-A0A6N4XR23-F1
#
_entry.id   AF-A0A6N4XR23-F1
#
_cell.length_a   1.000
_cell.length_b   1.000
_cell.length_c   1.000
_cell.angle_alpha   90.00
_cell.angle_beta   90.00
_cell.angle_gamma   90.00
#
_symmetry.space_group_name_H-M   'P 1'
#
loop_
_entity.id
_entity.type
_entity.pdbx_description
1 polymer ?
#
loop_
_entity_poly.entity_id
_entity_poly.type
_entity_poly.pdbx_seq_one_letter_code
_entity_poly.pdbx_strand_id
1 'polypeptide(L)'
;MKIIDSQIKQTLQELIDTKNFVPQISVDCTIFGFHNNILKVLLLKYPELDCWSLPGGFVFNDEDLREAAARVLYERTHLKDLFLKQFHTFGRIDRTENNIHRILLRNKGIEVPNDHWIFNRFITVAYCSLIDFSITHTFPDSFNETCEWFEVSNLPEMAFDHDRIIETGLEYLRMNINTEVAASNLLPEKFTMKDLQSFYETILGQQFRRNNFQRKILSLHILDRLEKLYDGSANKAPYLYKFKNNIHHSTNRYPISNDNGIHNL
;
A
#
# COMPACT_ATOMS: atom_id res chain seq x y z
N MET A 1 -10.84 34.41 0.78
CA MET A 1 -10.63 33.18 0.00
C MET A 1 -9.19 33.17 -0.55
N LYS A 2 -8.23 32.99 0.36
CA LYS A 2 -6.76 33.01 0.22
C LYS A 2 -6.12 31.85 1.02
N ILE A 3 -6.95 30.86 1.39
CA ILE A 3 -6.71 29.95 2.52
C ILE A 3 -5.86 28.74 2.10
N ILE A 4 -5.92 28.34 0.82
CA ILE A 4 -5.16 27.19 0.29
C ILE A 4 -3.66 27.51 0.20
N ASP A 5 -3.29 28.65 -0.41
CA ASP A 5 -1.88 29.04 -0.53
C ASP A 5 -1.20 29.31 0.81
N SER A 6 -1.90 29.95 1.75
CA SER A 6 -1.36 30.23 3.08
C SER A 6 -1.14 28.95 3.89
N GLN A 7 -2.04 27.97 3.77
CA GLN A 7 -1.91 26.69 4.47
C GLN A 7 -0.82 25.82 3.85
N ILE A 8 -0.71 25.73 2.52
CA ILE A 8 0.38 25.00 1.85
C ILE A 8 1.74 25.62 2.17
N LYS A 9 1.82 26.96 2.21
CA LYS A 9 3.03 27.66 2.64
C LYS A 9 3.38 27.34 4.09
N GLN A 10 2.38 27.23 4.96
CA GLN A 10 2.57 26.87 6.37
C GLN A 10 3.04 25.43 6.54
N THR A 11 2.47 24.47 5.81
CA THR A 11 2.90 23.06 5.87
C THR A 11 4.29 22.85 5.26
N LEU A 12 4.66 23.57 4.20
CA LEU A 12 6.04 23.55 3.67
C LEU A 12 7.04 24.17 4.65
N GLN A 13 6.65 25.23 5.36
CA GLN A 13 7.52 25.82 6.40
C GLN A 13 7.70 24.86 7.58
N GLU A 14 6.61 24.24 8.06
CA GLU A 14 6.64 23.19 9.08
C GLU A 14 7.51 22.01 8.66
N LEU A 15 7.43 21.61 7.38
CA LEU A 15 8.31 20.60 6.80
C LEU A 15 9.78 21.00 6.95
N ILE A 16 10.19 22.19 6.48
CA ILE A 16 11.58 22.68 6.54
C ILE A 16 12.08 22.78 7.98
N ASP A 17 11.21 23.23 8.89
CA ASP A 17 11.55 23.47 10.29
C ASP A 17 11.60 22.18 11.13
N THR A 18 11.20 21.04 10.54
CA THR A 18 11.26 19.72 11.18
C THR A 18 12.71 19.35 11.48
N LYS A 19 12.98 18.95 12.75
CA LYS A 19 14.33 18.58 13.23
C LYS A 19 14.39 17.25 13.97
N ASN A 20 13.25 16.75 14.44
CA ASN A 20 13.20 15.55 15.29
C ASN A 20 13.05 14.25 14.48
N PHE A 21 13.96 13.99 13.56
CA PHE A 21 13.92 12.78 12.73
C PHE A 21 15.30 12.17 12.57
N VAL A 22 15.32 10.89 12.18
CA VAL A 22 16.54 10.17 11.83
C VAL A 22 17.06 10.71 10.50
N PRO A 23 18.24 11.35 10.48
CA PRO A 23 18.73 12.02 9.28
C PRO A 23 18.85 11.07 8.08
N GLN A 24 18.41 11.54 6.90
CA GLN A 24 18.48 10.84 5.61
C GLN A 24 17.80 9.45 5.54
N ILE A 25 16.91 9.12 6.49
CA ILE A 25 16.07 7.92 6.43
C ILE A 25 14.60 8.32 6.31
N SER A 26 13.91 7.73 5.33
CA SER A 26 12.46 7.86 5.16
C SER A 26 11.79 6.49 5.04
N VAL A 27 10.47 6.50 5.10
CA VAL A 27 9.62 5.35 4.75
C VAL A 27 8.67 5.74 3.65
N ASP A 28 8.43 4.84 2.70
CA ASP A 28 7.42 4.97 1.66
C ASP A 28 6.51 3.75 1.66
N CYS A 29 5.20 3.97 1.69
CA CYS A 29 4.19 2.92 1.77
C CYS A 29 3.51 2.72 0.42
N THR A 30 3.69 1.55 -0.17
CA THR A 30 2.83 1.05 -1.26
C THR A 30 1.54 0.51 -0.63
N ILE A 31 0.50 1.33 -0.62
CA ILE A 31 -0.82 0.94 -0.12
C ILE A 31 -1.63 0.45 -1.31
N PHE A 32 -1.63 -0.86 -1.52
CA PHE A 32 -2.46 -1.47 -2.54
C PHE A 32 -3.90 -1.60 -2.05
N GLY A 33 -4.82 -1.41 -2.98
CA GLY A 33 -6.25 -1.51 -2.77
C GLY A 33 -6.81 -2.58 -3.68
N PHE A 34 -7.61 -3.51 -3.15
CA PHE A 34 -8.37 -4.45 -3.96
C PHE A 34 -9.86 -4.31 -3.70
N HIS A 35 -10.64 -4.09 -4.75
CA HIS A 35 -12.11 -4.14 -4.68
C HIS A 35 -12.68 -4.46 -6.06
N ASN A 36 -13.72 -5.31 -6.12
CA ASN A 36 -14.38 -5.73 -7.35
C ASN A 36 -13.42 -6.11 -8.50
N ASN A 37 -12.40 -6.91 -8.20
CA ASN A 37 -11.39 -7.39 -9.15
C ASN A 37 -10.50 -6.32 -9.78
N ILE A 38 -10.45 -5.13 -9.18
CA ILE A 38 -9.54 -4.05 -9.58
C ILE A 38 -8.46 -3.92 -8.51
N LEU A 39 -7.21 -3.83 -8.95
CA LEU A 39 -6.06 -3.53 -8.09
C LEU A 39 -5.63 -2.08 -8.32
N LYS A 40 -5.62 -1.31 -7.24
CA LYS A 40 -5.22 0.10 -7.24
C LYS A 40 -4.10 0.35 -6.26
N VAL A 41 -3.49 1.52 -6.32
CA VAL A 41 -2.55 2.06 -5.34
C VAL A 41 -3.00 3.44 -4.92
N LEU A 42 -2.91 3.75 -3.62
CA LEU A 42 -3.22 5.07 -3.08
C LEU A 42 -2.04 6.01 -3.30
N LEU A 43 -2.28 7.14 -3.98
CA LEU A 43 -1.28 8.16 -4.27
C LEU A 43 -1.69 9.53 -3.72
N LEU A 44 -0.70 10.37 -3.44
CA LEU A 44 -0.84 11.74 -2.97
C LEU A 44 -0.53 12.72 -4.10
N LYS A 45 -1.36 13.74 -4.30
CA LYS A 45 -1.12 14.78 -5.31
C LYS A 45 -0.19 15.86 -4.77
N TYR A 46 0.75 16.33 -5.60
CA TYR A 46 1.36 17.65 -5.46
C TYR A 46 0.57 18.65 -6.32
N PRO A 47 -0.33 19.46 -5.73
CA PRO A 47 -1.28 20.26 -6.51
C PRO A 47 -0.61 21.27 -7.45
N GLU A 48 0.60 21.70 -7.13
CA GLU A 48 1.37 22.71 -7.88
C GLU A 48 2.29 22.13 -8.96
N LEU A 49 2.53 20.81 -8.97
CA LEU A 49 3.47 20.15 -9.87
C LEU A 49 2.80 19.15 -10.81
N ASP A 50 1.47 19.02 -10.74
CA ASP A 50 0.66 18.03 -11.48
C ASP A 50 1.24 16.60 -11.48
N CYS A 51 1.93 16.25 -10.39
CA CYS A 51 2.55 14.95 -10.19
C CYS A 51 2.11 14.33 -8.86
N TRP A 52 2.38 13.03 -8.71
CA TRP A 52 1.89 12.23 -7.59
C TRP A 52 3.01 11.50 -6.86
N SER A 53 2.82 11.17 -5.59
CA SER A 53 3.75 10.38 -4.79
C SER A 53 3.07 9.25 -4.05
N LEU A 54 3.88 8.28 -3.61
CA LEU A 54 3.49 7.38 -2.54
C LEU A 54 3.30 8.16 -1.23
N PRO A 55 2.40 7.68 -0.35
CA PRO A 55 2.41 8.04 1.05
C PRO A 55 3.75 7.71 1.68
N GLY A 56 4.48 8.76 2.04
CA GLY A 56 5.82 8.65 2.60
C GLY A 56 6.03 9.66 3.71
N GLY A 57 7.09 9.45 4.48
CA GLY A 57 7.41 10.33 5.60
C GLY A 57 8.76 10.03 6.23
N PHE A 58 9.15 10.89 7.16
CA PHE A 58 10.35 10.67 7.96
C PHE A 58 10.12 9.60 9.01
N VAL A 59 11.23 9.07 9.53
CA VAL A 59 11.27 8.29 10.76
C VAL A 59 11.65 9.24 11.89
N PHE A 60 10.75 9.45 12.84
CA PHE A 60 11.03 10.27 14.02
C PHE A 60 11.96 9.57 15.01
N ASN A 61 12.64 10.33 15.87
CA ASN A 61 13.62 9.74 16.81
C ASN A 61 12.98 8.91 17.94
N ASP A 62 11.67 9.02 18.14
CA ASP A 62 10.87 8.39 19.18
C ASP A 62 9.95 7.27 18.67
N GLU A 63 10.16 6.80 17.43
CA GLU A 63 9.41 5.69 16.83
C GLU A 63 10.34 4.66 16.17
N ASP A 64 9.93 3.40 16.18
CA ASP A 64 10.57 2.37 15.38
C ASP A 64 10.25 2.55 13.88
N LEU A 65 11.10 2.02 13.00
CA LEU A 65 10.90 2.10 11.55
C LEU A 65 9.53 1.57 11.07
N ARG A 66 9.06 0.47 11.68
CA ARG A 66 7.74 -0.10 11.37
C ARG A 66 6.61 0.77 11.90
N GLU A 67 6.81 1.46 13.02
CA GLU A 67 5.83 2.38 13.61
C GLU A 67 5.70 3.64 12.73
N ALA A 68 6.81 4.15 12.18
CA ALA A 68 6.79 5.22 11.18
C ALA A 68 5.94 4.84 9.95
N ALA A 69 6.14 3.63 9.41
CA ALA A 69 5.35 3.14 8.28
C ALA A 69 3.86 2.96 8.65
N ALA A 70 3.57 2.47 9.86
CA ALA A 70 2.20 2.32 10.36
C ALA A 70 1.52 3.67 10.57
N ARG A 71 2.26 4.69 11.02
CA ARG A 71 1.79 6.07 11.17
C ARG A 71 1.46 6.68 9.81
N VAL A 72 2.36 6.59 8.82
CA VAL A 72 2.10 7.07 7.44
C VAL A 72 0.85 6.43 6.84
N LEU A 73 0.70 5.11 7.02
CA LEU A 73 -0.51 4.38 6.62
C LEU A 73 -1.77 4.90 7.32
N TYR A 74 -1.71 5.06 8.65
CA TYR A 74 -2.84 5.49 9.47
C TYR A 74 -3.26 6.93 9.15
N GLU A 75 -2.33 7.85 8.96
CA GLU A 75 -2.65 9.25 8.65
C GLU A 75 -3.47 9.38 7.35
N ARG A 76 -3.29 8.48 6.37
CA ARG A 76 -3.99 8.51 5.08
C ARG A 76 -5.22 7.60 5.02
N THR A 77 -5.27 6.56 5.84
CA THR A 77 -6.35 5.55 5.78
C THR A 77 -7.20 5.46 7.06
N HIS A 78 -6.72 5.96 8.19
CA HIS A 78 -7.35 5.82 9.51
C HIS A 78 -7.59 4.36 9.94
N LEU A 79 -6.95 3.41 9.25
CA LEU A 79 -7.03 1.99 9.53
C LEU A 79 -5.84 1.55 10.39
N LYS A 80 -6.10 0.66 11.34
CA LYS A 80 -5.11 0.09 12.26
C LYS A 80 -5.02 -1.42 12.06
N ASP A 81 -3.94 -2.01 12.56
CA ASP A 81 -3.72 -3.46 12.58
C ASP A 81 -3.77 -4.14 11.20
N LEU A 82 -3.42 -3.36 10.15
CA LEU A 82 -3.35 -3.84 8.79
C LEU A 82 -2.10 -4.71 8.56
N PHE A 83 -2.19 -5.54 7.53
CA PHE A 83 -1.00 -6.17 6.95
C PHE A 83 -0.01 -5.07 6.52
N LEU A 84 1.20 -5.12 7.09
CA LEU A 84 2.26 -4.16 6.77
C LEU A 84 3.59 -4.89 6.81
N LYS A 85 4.27 -4.97 5.66
CA LYS A 85 5.55 -5.67 5.50
C LYS A 85 6.57 -4.83 4.75
N GLN A 86 7.77 -4.73 5.30
CA GLN A 86 8.92 -4.19 4.59
C GLN A 86 9.28 -5.13 3.44
N PHE A 87 9.50 -4.58 2.25
CA PHE A 87 9.85 -5.39 1.07
C PHE A 87 11.17 -4.99 0.42
N HIS A 88 11.62 -3.75 0.62
CA HIS A 88 12.88 -3.28 0.01
C HIS A 88 13.43 -2.04 0.70
N THR A 89 14.69 -1.71 0.40
CA THR A 89 15.32 -0.44 0.78
C THR A 89 15.89 0.22 -0.47
N PHE A 90 15.41 1.40 -0.82
CA PHE A 90 15.82 2.15 -2.00
C PHE A 90 16.84 3.21 -1.61
N GLY A 91 18.04 3.07 -2.16
CA GLY A 91 19.17 3.94 -1.85
C GLY A 91 20.01 4.21 -3.07
N ARG A 92 19.42 4.41 -4.26
CA ARG A 92 20.21 4.87 -5.41
C ARG A 92 20.81 6.26 -5.13
N ILE A 93 21.90 6.61 -5.81
CA ILE A 93 22.55 7.91 -5.63
C ILE A 93 21.72 9.06 -6.20
N ASP A 94 21.00 8.77 -7.29
CA ASP A 94 20.26 9.72 -8.11
C ASP A 94 18.79 9.92 -7.68
N ARG A 95 18.29 9.16 -6.71
CA ARG A 95 16.86 9.15 -6.35
C ARG A 95 16.30 10.48 -5.85
N THR A 96 17.17 11.37 -5.37
CA THR A 96 16.81 12.72 -4.93
C THR A 96 17.37 13.82 -5.84
N GLU A 97 17.90 13.51 -7.03
CA GLU A 97 18.42 14.53 -7.95
C GLU A 97 17.30 15.46 -8.44
N ASN A 98 16.16 14.89 -8.82
CA ASN A 98 14.95 15.61 -9.18
C ASN A 98 14.08 15.91 -7.95
N ASN A 99 14.69 16.47 -6.90
CA ASN A 99 13.99 16.78 -5.66
C ASN A 99 12.86 17.80 -5.90
N ILE A 100 11.63 17.31 -5.91
CA ILE A 100 10.43 18.13 -6.13
C ILE A 100 10.27 19.26 -5.10
N HIS A 101 10.82 19.10 -3.89
CA HIS A 101 10.77 20.16 -2.87
C HIS A 101 11.58 21.38 -3.31
N ARG A 102 12.65 21.23 -4.11
CA ARG A 102 13.35 22.39 -4.70
C ARG A 102 12.40 23.23 -5.55
N ILE A 103 11.56 22.57 -6.35
CA ILE A 103 10.61 23.24 -7.24
C ILE A 103 9.50 23.90 -6.42
N LEU A 104 8.93 23.19 -5.45
CA LEU A 104 7.87 23.72 -4.56
C LEU A 104 8.35 24.96 -3.77
N LEU A 105 9.53 24.88 -3.14
CA LEU A 105 10.10 25.99 -2.38
C LEU A 105 10.34 27.21 -3.26
N ARG A 106 10.88 27.00 -4.47
CA ARG A 106 11.09 28.07 -5.46
C ARG A 106 9.75 28.70 -5.89
N ASN A 107 8.74 27.90 -6.19
CA ASN A 107 7.42 28.38 -6.60
C ASN A 107 6.74 29.22 -5.51
N LYS A 108 7.00 28.91 -4.23
CA LYS A 108 6.48 29.66 -3.07
C LYS A 108 7.37 30.82 -2.61
N GLY A 109 8.52 31.03 -3.25
CA GLY A 109 9.49 32.05 -2.84
C GLY A 109 10.03 31.84 -1.42
N ILE A 110 10.16 30.57 -0.99
CA ILE A 110 10.75 30.21 0.30
C ILE A 110 12.24 29.95 0.06
N GLU A 111 13.08 30.76 0.69
CA GLU A 111 14.54 30.60 0.61
C GLU A 111 15.03 29.63 1.68
N VAL A 112 15.81 28.65 1.27
CA VAL A 112 16.38 27.62 2.13
C VAL A 112 17.87 27.47 1.79
N PRO A 113 18.78 27.41 2.78
CA PRO A 113 20.21 27.20 2.54
C PRO A 113 20.49 25.95 1.68
N ASN A 114 21.52 26.01 0.84
CA ASN A 114 21.85 24.90 -0.08
C ASN A 114 22.28 23.61 0.64
N ASP A 115 22.80 23.73 1.86
CA ASP A 115 23.22 22.64 2.75
C ASP A 115 22.09 22.15 3.68
N HIS A 116 20.86 22.68 3.51
CA HIS A 116 19.71 22.26 4.29
C HIS A 116 19.35 20.79 4.02
N TRP A 117 18.95 20.08 5.07
CA TRP A 117 18.68 18.63 5.03
C TRP A 117 17.66 18.23 3.96
N ILE A 118 16.70 19.11 3.63
CA ILE A 118 15.64 18.83 2.65
C ILE A 118 16.20 18.59 1.24
N PHE A 119 17.44 19.01 0.99
CA PHE A 119 18.15 18.82 -0.27
C PHE A 119 19.16 17.68 -0.24
N ASN A 120 19.34 17.02 0.92
CA ASN A 120 20.22 15.88 1.03
C ASN A 120 19.62 14.64 0.37
N ARG A 121 20.48 13.68 0.07
CA ARG A 121 20.05 12.35 -0.37
C ARG A 121 19.40 11.60 0.78
N PHE A 122 18.27 10.95 0.51
CA PHE A 122 17.58 10.07 1.44
C PHE A 122 17.67 8.61 0.98
N ILE A 123 17.77 7.69 1.94
CA ILE A 123 17.48 6.27 1.76
C ILE A 123 16.06 6.03 2.25
N THR A 124 15.22 5.39 1.45
CA THR A 124 13.86 5.06 1.86
C THR A 124 13.69 3.57 2.09
N VAL A 125 13.02 3.20 3.18
CA VAL A 125 12.63 1.81 3.45
C VAL A 125 11.16 1.64 3.07
N ALA A 126 10.91 0.76 2.10
CA ALA A 126 9.60 0.62 1.51
C ALA A 126 8.77 -0.48 2.18
N TYR A 127 7.51 -0.15 2.46
CA TYR A 127 6.53 -1.04 3.05
C TYR A 127 5.34 -1.27 2.12
N CYS A 128 4.79 -2.48 2.18
CA CYS A 128 3.62 -2.90 1.42
C CYS A 128 2.46 -3.15 2.37
N SER A 129 1.30 -2.60 2.03
CA SER A 129 0.01 -2.86 2.65
C SER A 129 -1.02 -3.22 1.57
N LEU A 130 -2.08 -3.93 1.96
CA LEU A 130 -3.14 -4.34 1.07
C LEU A 130 -4.49 -4.23 1.80
N ILE A 131 -5.39 -3.39 1.28
CA ILE A 131 -6.69 -3.05 1.91
C ILE A 131 -7.86 -3.10 0.92
N ASP A 132 -9.10 -3.22 1.41
CA ASP A 132 -10.29 -3.06 0.57
C ASP A 132 -10.52 -1.57 0.33
N PHE A 133 -10.34 -1.10 -0.90
CA PHE A 133 -10.49 0.33 -1.19
C PHE A 133 -11.96 0.80 -1.27
N SER A 134 -12.97 -0.06 -1.12
CA SER A 134 -14.35 0.43 -1.01
C SER A 134 -14.65 1.08 0.34
N ILE A 135 -13.87 0.77 1.36
CA ILE A 135 -14.04 1.37 2.69
C ILE A 135 -13.47 2.80 2.75
N THR A 136 -12.92 3.33 1.66
CA THR A 136 -12.19 4.61 1.64
C THR A 136 -13.07 5.83 1.83
N HIS A 137 -14.39 5.69 1.71
CA HIS A 137 -15.35 6.74 2.08
C HIS A 137 -15.25 7.14 3.57
N THR A 138 -14.55 6.35 4.39
CA THR A 138 -14.30 6.64 5.81
C THR A 138 -13.02 7.42 6.07
N PHE A 139 -12.22 7.72 5.03
CA PHE A 139 -11.02 8.53 5.20
C PHE A 139 -11.47 9.99 5.32
N PRO A 140 -11.30 10.65 6.47
CA PRO A 140 -11.53 12.08 6.53
C PRO A 140 -10.55 12.77 5.58
N ASP A 141 -10.95 13.92 5.03
CA ASP A 141 -10.06 14.91 4.39
C ASP A 141 -9.08 15.53 5.44
N SER A 142 -8.64 14.75 6.44
CA SER A 142 -8.02 15.23 7.68
C SER A 142 -6.61 15.78 7.50
N PHE A 143 -6.06 15.70 6.29
CA PHE A 143 -4.88 16.44 5.89
C PHE A 143 -5.18 17.08 4.54
N ASN A 144 -4.76 18.33 4.35
CA ASN A 144 -4.89 19.13 3.12
C ASN A 144 -4.24 18.51 1.85
N GLU A 145 -3.95 17.21 1.86
CA GLU A 145 -3.32 16.43 0.82
C GLU A 145 -4.39 15.67 0.03
N THR A 146 -4.52 15.97 -1.25
CA THR A 146 -5.42 15.23 -2.14
C THR A 146 -4.88 13.80 -2.32
N CYS A 147 -5.66 12.81 -1.89
CA CYS A 147 -5.34 11.39 -2.03
C CYS A 147 -6.29 10.73 -3.04
N GLU A 148 -5.77 9.95 -3.98
CA GLU A 148 -6.60 9.24 -4.96
C GLU A 148 -6.08 7.83 -5.26
N TRP A 149 -6.98 6.96 -5.71
CA TRP A 149 -6.68 5.58 -6.08
C TRP A 149 -6.47 5.44 -7.58
N PHE A 150 -5.27 5.04 -7.97
CA PHE A 150 -4.89 4.79 -9.36
C PHE A 150 -4.77 3.31 -9.65
N GLU A 151 -5.19 2.87 -10.83
CA GLU A 151 -4.90 1.50 -11.27
C GLU A 151 -3.39 1.30 -11.38
N VAL A 152 -2.89 0.18 -10.85
CA VAL A 152 -1.44 -0.10 -10.86
C VAL A 152 -0.86 -0.26 -12.28
N SER A 153 -1.72 -0.50 -13.27
CA SER A 153 -1.38 -0.58 -14.68
C SER A 153 -1.37 0.76 -15.41
N ASN A 154 -1.83 1.84 -14.77
CA ASN A 154 -1.96 3.16 -15.38
C ASN A 154 -1.67 4.26 -14.35
N LEU A 155 -0.40 4.37 -13.97
CA LEU A 155 0.07 5.37 -13.01
C LEU A 155 0.18 6.75 -13.67
N PRO A 156 -0.10 7.85 -12.93
CA PRO A 156 0.15 9.20 -13.39
C PRO A 156 1.64 9.55 -13.38
N GLU A 157 1.99 10.79 -13.68
CA GLU A 157 3.38 11.26 -13.50
C GLU A 157 3.78 11.20 -12.02
N MET A 158 4.86 10.48 -11.73
CA MET A 158 5.32 10.20 -10.36
C MET A 158 6.48 11.10 -9.97
N ALA A 159 6.47 11.55 -8.71
CA ALA A 159 7.59 12.21 -8.07
C ALA A 159 8.68 11.20 -7.67
N PHE A 160 9.93 11.66 -7.67
CA PHE A 160 11.11 10.87 -7.28
C PHE A 160 11.25 9.57 -8.08
N ASP A 161 11.54 8.46 -7.39
CA ASP A 161 11.63 7.09 -7.91
C ASP A 161 10.40 6.24 -7.51
N HIS A 162 9.26 6.88 -7.23
CA HIS A 162 8.10 6.21 -6.63
C HIS A 162 7.39 5.23 -7.57
N ASP A 163 7.45 5.44 -8.88
CA ASP A 163 7.02 4.47 -9.90
C ASP A 163 7.74 3.13 -9.73
N ARG A 164 9.06 3.16 -9.54
CA ARG A 164 9.89 1.98 -9.30
C ARG A 164 9.60 1.33 -7.95
N ILE A 165 9.29 2.13 -6.92
CA ILE A 165 8.89 1.58 -5.62
C ILE A 165 7.56 0.82 -5.76
N ILE A 166 6.58 1.37 -6.50
CA ILE A 166 5.30 0.71 -6.77
C ILE A 166 5.50 -0.59 -7.55
N GLU A 167 6.31 -0.57 -8.62
CA GLU A 167 6.61 -1.76 -9.43
C GLU A 167 7.22 -2.87 -8.57
N THR A 168 8.25 -2.55 -7.79
CA THR A 168 8.91 -3.50 -6.88
C THR A 168 7.95 -4.00 -5.80
N GLY A 169 7.09 -3.13 -5.27
CA GLY A 169 6.07 -3.48 -4.29
C GLY A 169 5.00 -4.43 -4.86
N LEU A 170 4.61 -4.23 -6.12
CA LEU A 170 3.66 -5.09 -6.83
C LEU A 170 4.26 -6.47 -7.10
N GLU A 171 5.53 -6.53 -7.52
CA GLU A 171 6.27 -7.79 -7.64
C GLU A 171 6.35 -8.52 -6.29
N TYR A 172 6.74 -7.82 -5.23
CA TYR A 172 6.77 -8.38 -3.88
C TYR A 172 5.39 -8.93 -3.49
N LEU A 173 4.32 -8.17 -3.71
CA LEU A 173 2.96 -8.60 -3.41
C LEU A 173 2.60 -9.88 -4.16
N ARG A 174 2.88 -9.95 -5.47
CA ARG A 174 2.63 -11.12 -6.30
C ARG A 174 3.40 -12.35 -5.85
N MET A 175 4.65 -12.18 -5.44
CA MET A 175 5.49 -13.28 -4.96
C MET A 175 5.10 -13.76 -3.56
N ASN A 176 4.55 -12.87 -2.73
CA ASN A 176 4.31 -13.12 -1.30
C ASN A 176 2.82 -13.14 -0.92
N ILE A 177 1.92 -13.25 -1.89
CA ILE A 177 0.48 -13.40 -1.64
C ILE A 177 0.20 -14.77 -1.00
N ASN A 178 0.40 -14.85 0.33
CA ASN A 178 0.03 -16.05 1.08
C ASN A 178 -1.50 -16.21 1.01
N THR A 179 -1.94 -17.45 0.79
CA THR A 179 -3.32 -17.73 0.45
C THR A 179 -4.30 -17.30 1.55
N GLU A 180 -3.83 -17.30 2.80
CA GLU A 180 -4.63 -17.03 3.99
C GLU A 180 -4.58 -15.55 4.40
N VAL A 181 -3.39 -15.00 4.67
CA VAL A 181 -3.20 -13.67 5.31
C VAL A 181 -3.68 -12.51 4.44
N ALA A 182 -3.36 -12.53 3.15
CA ALA A 182 -3.72 -11.41 2.27
C ALA A 182 -5.21 -11.48 1.88
N ALA A 183 -5.72 -12.68 1.64
CA ALA A 183 -7.10 -12.89 1.26
C ALA A 183 -8.08 -12.66 2.43
N SER A 184 -7.72 -13.00 3.66
CA SER A 184 -8.58 -12.78 4.85
C SER A 184 -8.81 -11.31 5.16
N ASN A 185 -7.86 -10.43 4.78
CA ASN A 185 -7.97 -8.99 5.01
C ASN A 185 -8.82 -8.27 3.96
N LEU A 186 -9.10 -8.92 2.81
CA LEU A 186 -9.74 -8.30 1.67
C LEU A 186 -11.05 -8.93 1.24
N LEU A 187 -11.21 -10.23 1.47
CA LEU A 187 -12.45 -10.91 1.20
C LEU A 187 -13.39 -10.75 2.39
N PRO A 188 -14.71 -10.66 2.15
CA PRO A 188 -15.69 -10.72 3.24
C PRO A 188 -15.53 -11.99 4.05
N GLU A 189 -16.04 -12.01 5.29
CA GLU A 189 -15.94 -13.20 6.18
C GLU A 189 -16.43 -14.49 5.50
N LYS A 190 -17.41 -14.38 4.60
CA LYS A 190 -17.90 -15.47 3.76
C LYS A 190 -17.79 -15.07 2.30
N PHE A 191 -17.12 -15.89 1.50
CA PHE A 191 -16.91 -15.66 0.07
C PHE A 191 -17.16 -16.92 -0.75
N THR A 192 -17.38 -16.78 -2.05
CA THR A 192 -17.47 -17.93 -2.97
C THR A 192 -16.09 -18.30 -3.51
N MET A 193 -15.95 -19.53 -4.03
CA MET A 193 -14.72 -19.94 -4.73
C MET A 193 -14.41 -19.06 -5.96
N LYS A 194 -15.44 -18.45 -6.56
CA LYS A 194 -15.26 -17.50 -7.67
C LYS A 194 -14.62 -16.21 -7.18
N ASP A 195 -15.09 -15.67 -6.05
CA ASP A 195 -14.55 -14.43 -5.47
C ASP A 195 -13.07 -14.62 -5.09
N LEU A 196 -12.76 -15.77 -4.46
CA LEU A 196 -11.38 -16.14 -4.16
C LEU A 196 -10.53 -16.27 -5.43
N GLN A 197 -11.03 -16.95 -6.47
CA GLN A 197 -10.31 -17.08 -7.75
C GLN A 197 -10.02 -15.71 -8.36
N SER A 198 -11.04 -14.86 -8.49
CA SER A 198 -10.87 -13.53 -9.08
C SER A 198 -9.93 -12.64 -8.27
N PHE A 199 -9.92 -12.78 -6.94
CA PHE A 199 -8.92 -12.15 -6.10
C PHE A 199 -7.48 -12.54 -6.51
N TYR A 200 -7.16 -13.84 -6.63
CA TYR A 200 -5.82 -14.24 -7.09
C TYR A 200 -5.52 -13.79 -8.51
N GLU A 201 -6.49 -13.90 -9.42
CA GLU A 201 -6.27 -13.55 -10.82
C GLU A 201 -5.94 -12.08 -10.99
N THR A 202 -6.64 -11.20 -10.28
CA THR A 202 -6.36 -9.76 -10.29
C THR A 202 -5.00 -9.45 -9.69
N ILE A 203 -4.67 -10.01 -8.52
CA ILE A 203 -3.40 -9.71 -7.84
C ILE A 203 -2.20 -10.23 -8.66
N LEU A 204 -2.30 -11.48 -9.11
CA LEU A 204 -1.23 -12.14 -9.88
C LEU A 204 -1.19 -11.68 -11.35
N GLY A 205 -2.22 -11.02 -11.85
CA GLY A 205 -2.30 -10.56 -13.24
C GLY A 205 -2.41 -11.70 -14.26
N GLN A 206 -2.91 -12.86 -13.86
CA GLN A 206 -3.02 -14.05 -14.72
C GLN A 206 -4.34 -14.79 -14.50
N GLN A 207 -4.80 -15.54 -15.50
CA GLN A 207 -6.07 -16.27 -15.44
C GLN A 207 -5.86 -17.73 -15.05
N PHE A 208 -6.75 -18.28 -14.23
CA PHE A 208 -6.72 -19.68 -13.81
C PHE A 208 -7.87 -20.49 -14.41
N ARG A 209 -7.58 -21.75 -14.74
CA ARG A 209 -8.64 -22.72 -15.02
C ARG A 209 -9.38 -23.04 -13.73
N ARG A 210 -10.68 -22.71 -13.67
CA ARG A 210 -11.56 -22.88 -12.50
C ARG A 210 -11.38 -24.22 -11.77
N ASN A 211 -11.41 -25.34 -12.50
CA ASN A 211 -11.30 -26.67 -11.88
C ASN A 211 -9.92 -26.92 -11.24
N ASN A 212 -8.84 -26.41 -11.84
CA ASN A 212 -7.49 -26.56 -11.31
C ASN A 212 -7.30 -25.70 -10.07
N PHE A 213 -7.74 -24.45 -10.14
CA PHE A 213 -7.71 -23.52 -9.01
C PHE A 213 -8.48 -24.09 -7.81
N GLN A 214 -9.73 -24.50 -8.03
CA GLN A 214 -10.57 -25.06 -6.97
C GLN A 214 -9.96 -26.32 -6.36
N ARG A 215 -9.45 -27.27 -7.17
CA ARG A 215 -8.78 -28.47 -6.66
C ARG A 215 -7.57 -28.13 -5.80
N LYS A 216 -6.75 -27.18 -6.26
CA LYS A 216 -5.54 -26.73 -5.53
C LYS A 216 -5.91 -26.09 -4.21
N ILE A 217 -6.80 -25.09 -4.19
CA ILE A 217 -7.20 -24.40 -2.95
C ILE A 217 -7.79 -25.39 -1.93
N LEU A 218 -8.69 -26.28 -2.36
CA LEU A 218 -9.28 -27.26 -1.46
C LEU A 218 -8.24 -28.26 -0.91
N SER A 219 -7.19 -28.59 -1.69
CA SER A 219 -6.09 -29.45 -1.23
C SER A 219 -5.23 -28.81 -0.14
N LEU A 220 -5.23 -27.49 -0.01
CA LEU A 220 -4.49 -26.78 1.05
C LEU A 220 -5.16 -26.93 2.42
N HIS A 221 -6.44 -27.32 2.45
CA HIS A 221 -7.22 -27.54 3.67
C HIS A 221 -7.34 -26.30 4.57
N ILE A 222 -7.19 -25.10 3.99
CA ILE A 222 -7.26 -23.79 4.67
C ILE A 222 -8.69 -23.20 4.73
N LEU A 223 -9.67 -23.85 4.10
CA LEU A 223 -11.04 -23.35 4.02
C LEU A 223 -12.02 -24.28 4.74
N ASP A 224 -12.99 -23.69 5.43
CA ASP A 224 -14.23 -24.35 5.83
C ASP A 224 -15.30 -24.10 4.77
N ARG A 225 -15.94 -25.17 4.29
CA ARG A 225 -17.11 -25.07 3.40
C ARG A 225 -18.35 -24.82 4.24
N LEU A 226 -19.13 -23.82 3.83
CA LEU A 226 -20.35 -23.39 4.51
C LEU A 226 -21.60 -23.71 3.68
N GLU A 227 -22.72 -23.05 4.00
CA GLU A 227 -23.95 -23.10 3.25
C GLU A 227 -23.79 -22.64 1.79
N LYS A 228 -24.79 -22.96 0.95
CA LYS A 228 -24.86 -22.42 -0.40
C LYS A 228 -25.43 -21.00 -0.37
N LEU A 229 -24.91 -20.13 -1.24
CA LEU A 229 -25.42 -18.79 -1.45
C LEU A 229 -26.67 -18.85 -2.33
N TYR A 230 -27.86 -18.66 -1.74
CA TYR A 230 -29.13 -18.64 -2.45
C TYR A 230 -29.60 -17.18 -2.62
N ASP A 231 -29.73 -16.73 -3.87
CA ASP A 231 -30.16 -15.37 -4.25
C ASP A 231 -31.59 -15.31 -4.81
N GLY A 232 -32.36 -16.40 -4.69
CA GLY A 232 -33.73 -16.48 -5.20
C GLY A 232 -33.86 -17.02 -6.63
N SER A 233 -32.75 -17.30 -7.33
CA SER A 233 -32.75 -17.96 -8.66
C SER A 233 -32.13 -19.38 -8.62
N ALA A 234 -32.67 -20.30 -9.43
CA ALA A 234 -32.58 -21.75 -9.21
C ALA A 234 -31.28 -22.47 -9.68
N ASN A 235 -31.10 -23.66 -9.10
CA ASN A 235 -30.37 -24.87 -9.55
C ASN A 235 -28.84 -25.01 -9.41
N LYS A 236 -28.01 -23.97 -9.26
CA LYS A 236 -26.57 -24.14 -8.93
C LYS A 236 -26.00 -23.05 -8.03
N ALA A 237 -26.64 -22.82 -6.90
CA ALA A 237 -26.10 -21.95 -5.84
C ALA A 237 -24.66 -22.38 -5.45
N PRO A 238 -23.67 -21.47 -5.52
CA PRO A 238 -22.29 -21.78 -5.13
C PRO A 238 -22.20 -21.98 -3.61
N TYR A 239 -21.24 -22.77 -3.17
CA TYR A 239 -20.91 -22.85 -1.75
C TYR A 239 -20.19 -21.58 -1.30
N LEU A 240 -20.54 -21.10 -0.11
CA LEU A 240 -19.73 -20.15 0.64
C LEU A 240 -18.57 -20.88 1.33
N TYR A 241 -17.49 -20.15 1.55
CA TYR A 241 -16.29 -20.59 2.24
C TYR A 241 -15.85 -19.49 3.21
N LYS A 242 -15.11 -19.90 4.23
CA LYS A 242 -14.39 -19.03 5.16
C LYS A 242 -13.00 -19.62 5.40
N PHE A 243 -11.99 -18.79 5.63
CA PHE A 243 -10.68 -19.28 6.08
C PHE A 243 -10.79 -19.90 7.47
N LYS A 244 -10.10 -21.03 7.69
CA LYS A 244 -10.02 -21.65 9.01
C LYS A 244 -9.33 -20.68 9.98
N ASN A 245 -9.77 -20.65 11.23
CA ASN A 245 -9.22 -19.77 12.27
C ASN A 245 -7.81 -20.19 12.77
N ASN A 246 -6.95 -20.76 11.93
CA ASN A 246 -5.65 -21.26 12.36
C ASN A 246 -4.66 -20.09 12.56
N ILE A 247 -4.72 -19.52 13.78
CA ILE A 247 -3.69 -18.70 14.44
C ILE A 247 -3.48 -17.32 13.79
N HIS A 248 -4.33 -16.37 14.15
CA HIS A 248 -4.09 -14.91 14.05
C HIS A 248 -2.88 -14.40 14.88
N HIS A 249 -1.93 -15.26 15.27
CA HIS A 249 -0.82 -14.92 16.17
C HIS A 249 0.50 -15.55 15.72
N SER A 250 1.15 -15.00 14.70
CA SER A 250 2.62 -15.16 14.60
C SER A 250 3.35 -14.16 13.69
N THR A 251 2.71 -13.33 12.87
CA THR A 251 3.46 -12.45 11.94
C THR A 251 3.85 -11.07 12.50
N ASN A 252 3.50 -10.77 13.76
CA ASN A 252 3.97 -9.58 14.50
C ASN A 252 5.23 -9.83 15.34
N ARG A 253 5.82 -11.03 15.28
CA ARG A 253 7.18 -11.29 15.75
C ARG A 253 7.97 -11.91 14.59
N TYR A 254 9.16 -11.41 14.30
CA TYR A 254 10.09 -12.14 13.42
C TYR A 254 10.29 -13.56 13.98
N PRO A 255 10.13 -14.60 13.14
CA PRO A 255 11.31 -15.44 12.87
C PRO A 255 11.39 -16.02 11.44
N ILE A 256 12.63 -16.02 10.95
CA ILE A 256 13.41 -17.04 10.20
C ILE A 256 12.68 -17.97 9.21
N SER A 257 13.22 -17.95 7.98
CA SER A 257 13.15 -18.89 6.86
C SER A 257 12.63 -20.31 7.12
N ASN A 258 11.64 -20.74 6.33
CA ASN A 258 11.81 -21.77 5.28
C ASN A 258 10.45 -22.09 4.64
N ASP A 259 10.43 -22.04 3.31
CA ASP A 259 10.15 -23.18 2.43
C ASP A 259 9.25 -22.84 1.24
N ASN A 260 9.57 -23.52 0.17
CA ASN A 260 9.32 -23.23 -1.22
C ASN A 260 7.87 -23.46 -1.65
N GLY A 261 7.45 -22.67 -2.65
CA GLY A 261 6.76 -23.28 -3.78
C GLY A 261 5.39 -22.71 -4.12
N ILE A 262 5.36 -21.50 -4.67
CA ILE A 262 4.37 -21.11 -5.68
C ILE A 262 5.04 -20.19 -6.72
N HIS A 263 6.01 -20.72 -7.48
CA HIS A 263 6.57 -20.00 -8.63
C HIS A 263 6.37 -20.69 -9.98
N ASN A 264 5.64 -21.80 -10.05
CA ASN A 264 5.29 -22.42 -11.32
C ASN A 264 3.78 -22.72 -11.37
N LEU A 265 3.04 -21.80 -11.97
CA LEU A 265 1.68 -21.98 -12.50
C LEU A 265 1.76 -21.93 -14.02
#